data_AF-A0A7K0U892-F1
#
_entry.id   AF-A0A7K0U892-F1
#
_cell.length_a   1.000
_cell.length_b   1.000
_cell.length_c   1.000
_cell.angle_alpha   90.00
_cell.angle_beta   90.00
_cell.angle_gamma   90.00
#
_symmetry.space_group_name_H-M   'P 1'
#
loop_
_entity.id
_entity.type
_entity.pdbx_description
1 polymer ?
#
loop_
_entity_poly.entity_id
_entity_poly.type
_entity_poly.pdbx_seq_one_letter_code
_entity_poly.pdbx_strand_id
1 'polypeptide(L)'
;MSRPNSVEAEKLARCTARALGGEYTVDGVRRLSGGASRETWAFDAHSTLDGVAATEHLVLRRDPGASSGQIGRSTEFLLLDAVGRAGAPVPLVRFLLETDD
;
A
#
# COMPACT_ATOMS: atom_id res chain seq x y z
N MET A 1 -21.84 -12.34 -1.11
CA MET A 1 -20.94 -12.27 -2.31
C MET A 1 -19.83 -11.28 -2.04
N SER A 2 -18.58 -11.72 -1.93
CA SER A 2 -17.44 -10.80 -1.94
C SER A 2 -17.35 -10.16 -3.33
N ARG A 3 -17.23 -8.84 -3.40
CA ARG A 3 -17.10 -8.14 -4.68
C ARG A 3 -15.74 -8.51 -5.27
N PRO A 4 -15.63 -8.93 -6.53
CA PRO A 4 -14.37 -9.44 -7.11
C PRO A 4 -13.17 -8.46 -7.06
N ASN A 5 -13.37 -7.19 -6.69
CA ASN A 5 -12.33 -6.16 -6.52
C ASN A 5 -12.19 -5.62 -5.08
N SER A 6 -12.70 -6.28 -4.04
CA SER A 6 -12.48 -5.83 -2.65
C SER A 6 -11.04 -6.04 -2.19
N VAL A 7 -10.50 -5.09 -1.42
CA VAL A 7 -9.23 -5.26 -0.70
C VAL A 7 -9.56 -5.77 0.70
N GLU A 8 -8.93 -6.88 1.10
CA GLU A 8 -9.16 -7.54 2.38
C GLU A 8 -8.18 -7.02 3.44
N ALA A 9 -8.69 -6.60 4.60
CA ALA A 9 -7.88 -6.08 5.70
C ALA A 9 -6.82 -7.07 6.19
N GLU A 10 -7.16 -8.37 6.25
CA GLU A 10 -6.21 -9.43 6.66
C GLU A 10 -5.01 -9.56 5.71
N LYS A 11 -5.22 -9.36 4.40
CA LYS A 11 -4.12 -9.36 3.42
C LYS A 11 -3.23 -8.14 3.60
N LEU A 12 -3.83 -6.97 3.80
CA LEU A 12 -3.09 -5.73 4.09
C LEU A 12 -2.28 -5.85 5.38
N ALA A 13 -2.84 -6.44 6.43
CA ALA A 13 -2.14 -6.68 7.69
C ALA A 13 -0.92 -7.59 7.48
N ARG A 14 -1.08 -8.70 6.74
CA ARG A 14 0.01 -9.64 6.45
C ARG A 14 1.14 -8.99 5.65
N CYS A 15 0.85 -8.28 4.57
CA CYS A 15 1.90 -7.66 3.76
C CYS A 15 2.58 -6.49 4.48
N THR A 16 1.85 -5.76 5.33
CA THR A 16 2.42 -4.71 6.20
C THR A 16 3.35 -5.30 7.25
N ALA A 17 2.94 -6.38 7.92
CA ALA A 17 3.77 -7.12 8.87
C ALA A 17 5.05 -7.66 8.22
N ARG A 18 4.93 -8.26 7.02
CA ARG A 18 6.06 -8.74 6.23
C ARG A 18 7.05 -7.61 5.91
N ALA A 19 6.56 -6.46 5.48
CA ALA A 19 7.39 -5.37 4.99
C ALA A 19 8.01 -4.51 6.10
N LEU A 20 7.27 -4.28 7.18
CA LEU A 20 7.66 -3.34 8.24
C LEU A 20 8.11 -4.02 9.53
N GLY A 21 7.86 -5.33 9.66
CA GLY A 21 8.19 -6.11 10.85
C GLY A 21 7.21 -5.87 12.01
N GLY A 22 6.94 -6.93 12.77
CA GLY A 22 5.98 -6.93 13.88
C GLY A 22 4.60 -7.43 13.49
N GLU A 23 3.64 -7.30 14.40
CA GLU A 23 2.25 -7.69 14.19
C GLU A 23 1.40 -6.46 13.89
N TYR A 24 0.54 -6.58 12.88
CA TYR A 24 -0.37 -5.52 12.47
C TYR A 24 -1.82 -5.98 12.45
N THR A 25 -2.72 -5.09 12.85
CA THR A 25 -4.14 -5.15 12.48
C THR A 25 -4.46 -4.00 11.52
N VAL A 26 -5.47 -4.18 10.69
CA VAL A 26 -5.89 -3.18 9.70
C VAL A 26 -7.38 -2.94 9.80
N ASP A 27 -7.78 -1.67 9.77
CA ASP A 27 -9.16 -1.26 9.59
C ASP A 27 -9.27 -0.05 8.63
N GLY A 28 -10.47 0.54 8.54
CA GLY A 28 -10.68 1.75 7.74
C GLY A 28 -10.51 1.57 6.22
N VAL A 29 -10.40 0.34 5.72
CA VAL A 29 -10.12 0.04 4.31
C VAL A 29 -11.21 0.63 3.41
N ARG A 30 -10.84 1.65 2.64
CA ARG A 30 -11.79 2.35 1.76
C ARG A 30 -11.15 2.75 0.45
N ARG A 31 -11.91 2.60 -0.63
CA ARG A 31 -11.50 3.06 -1.95
C ARG A 31 -11.52 4.59 -1.99
N LEU A 32 -10.43 5.19 -2.45
CA LEU A 32 -10.38 6.61 -2.78
C LEU A 32 -10.89 6.80 -4.21
N SER A 33 -11.69 7.84 -4.44
CA SER A 33 -12.11 8.23 -5.77
C SER A 33 -10.92 8.83 -6.52
N GLY A 34 -10.21 7.99 -7.26
CA GLY A 34 -9.21 8.36 -8.27
C GLY A 34 -9.68 7.87 -9.63
N GLY A 35 -9.38 8.60 -10.70
CA GLY A 35 -9.83 8.30 -12.07
C GLY A 35 -9.53 6.87 -12.54
N ALA A 36 -10.13 6.49 -13.67
CA ALA A 36 -10.23 5.11 -14.17
C ALA A 36 -8.90 4.34 -14.37
N SER A 37 -7.74 4.99 -14.25
CA SER A 37 -6.43 4.40 -14.54
C SER A 37 -5.85 3.56 -13.41
N ARG A 38 -6.06 3.92 -12.13
CA ARG A 38 -5.42 3.25 -10.98
C ARG A 38 -6.34 3.17 -9.77
N GLU A 39 -6.37 2.02 -9.11
CA GLU A 39 -7.09 1.87 -7.86
C GLU A 39 -6.22 2.39 -6.70
N THR A 40 -6.81 3.27 -5.90
CA THR A 40 -6.18 3.80 -4.69
C THR A 40 -7.07 3.49 -3.50
N TRP A 41 -6.50 2.92 -2.46
CA TRP A 41 -7.20 2.56 -1.23
C TRP A 41 -6.47 3.13 -0.03
N ALA A 42 -7.19 3.75 0.89
CA ALA A 42 -6.65 4.19 2.18
C ALA A 42 -7.03 3.18 3.26
N PHE A 43 -6.15 2.98 4.23
CA PHE A 43 -6.37 2.11 5.38
C PHE A 43 -5.47 2.54 6.55
N ASP A 44 -5.87 2.14 7.75
CA ASP A 44 -5.10 2.37 8.97
C ASP A 44 -4.48 1.03 9.40
N ALA A 45 -3.17 1.03 9.63
CA ALA A 45 -2.41 -0.13 10.08
C ALA A 45 -1.90 0.11 11.50
N HIS A 46 -2.36 -0.71 12.45
CA HIS A 46 -2.02 -0.58 13.86
C HIS A 46 -1.01 -1.64 14.26
N SER A 47 0.04 -1.24 14.97
CA SER A 47 1.01 -2.16 15.56
C SER A 47 1.22 -1.85 17.03
N THR A 48 1.76 -2.84 17.75
CA THR A 48 2.31 -2.62 19.09
C THR A 48 3.72 -3.19 19.09
N LEU A 49 4.72 -2.33 19.24
CA LEU A 49 6.12 -2.71 19.31
C LEU A 49 6.67 -2.28 20.68
N ASP A 50 7.28 -3.22 21.40
CA ASP A 50 7.84 -2.98 22.75
C ASP A 50 6.85 -2.33 23.73
N GLY A 51 5.57 -2.70 23.63
CA GLY A 51 4.48 -2.17 24.45
C GLY A 51 4.00 -0.77 24.05
N VAL A 52 4.53 -0.22 22.95
CA VAL A 52 4.12 1.08 22.40
C VAL A 52 3.19 0.87 21.22
N ALA A 53 1.95 1.36 21.33
CA ALA A 53 1.00 1.35 20.23
C ALA A 53 1.35 2.44 19.19
N ALA A 54 1.32 2.06 17.92
CA ALA A 54 1.53 2.96 16.79
C ALA A 54 0.47 2.73 15.71
N THR A 55 0.15 3.79 14.97
CA THR A 55 -0.76 3.73 13.82
C THR A 55 -0.08 4.35 12.62
N GLU A 56 -0.09 3.64 11.50
CA GLU A 56 0.34 4.13 10.20
C GLU A 56 -0.86 4.32 9.27
N HIS A 57 -0.99 5.52 8.72
CA HIS A 57 -1.99 5.82 7.70
C HIS A 57 -1.40 5.53 6.33
N LEU A 58 -1.87 4.45 5.69
CA LEU A 58 -1.26 3.92 4.47
C LEU A 58 -2.18 4.01 3.27
N VAL A 59 -1.56 4.07 2.09
CA VAL A 59 -2.25 4.10 0.80
C VAL A 59 -1.75 2.96 -0.08
N LEU A 60 -2.64 2.03 -0.42
CA LEU A 60 -2.40 1.03 -1.45
C LEU A 60 -2.69 1.65 -2.82
N ARG A 61 -1.72 1.53 -3.73
CA ARG A 61 -1.89 1.82 -5.16
C ARG A 61 -1.69 0.54 -5.94
N ARG A 62 -2.71 0.10 -6.68
CA ARG A 62 -2.66 -1.08 -7.55
C ARG A 62 -3.31 -0.80 -8.90
N ASP A 63 -2.87 -1.52 -9.93
CA ASP A 63 -3.49 -1.41 -11.25
C ASP A 63 -4.81 -2.22 -11.25
N PRO A 64 -5.88 -1.72 -11.89
CA PRO A 64 -7.16 -2.45 -12.01
C PRO A 64 -7.09 -3.69 -12.92
N GLY A 65 -5.92 -3.96 -13.51
CA GLY A 65 -5.62 -5.06 -14.42
C GLY A 65 -4.31 -4.82 -15.18
N ALA A 66 -3.91 -5.76 -16.05
CA ALA A 66 -2.79 -5.54 -16.96
C ALA A 66 -3.15 -4.43 -17.95
N SER A 67 -2.41 -3.32 -17.95
CA SER A 67 -2.59 -2.21 -18.90
C SER A 67 -1.32 -2.00 -19.71
N SER A 68 -1.45 -1.95 -21.03
CA SER A 68 -0.35 -1.62 -21.93
C SER A 68 0.01 -0.13 -21.78
N GLY A 69 1.31 0.17 -21.70
CA GLY A 69 1.83 1.54 -21.70
C GLY A 69 1.94 2.22 -20.32
N GLN A 70 1.66 1.52 -19.22
CA GLN A 70 1.95 2.05 -17.88
C GLN A 70 3.37 1.67 -17.43
N ILE A 71 4.02 2.57 -16.70
CA ILE A 71 5.26 2.25 -15.98
C ILE A 71 4.93 1.18 -14.94
N GLY A 72 5.70 0.09 -14.92
CA GLY A 72 5.52 -0.99 -13.95
C GLY A 72 5.61 -0.48 -12.50
N ARG A 73 4.83 -1.07 -11.59
CA ARG A 73 4.76 -0.63 -10.19
C ARG A 73 6.12 -0.66 -9.47
N SER A 74 6.98 -1.61 -9.81
CA SER A 74 8.36 -1.67 -9.30
C SER A 74 9.20 -0.48 -9.76
N THR A 75 9.13 -0.12 -11.04
CA THR A 75 9.82 1.06 -11.58
C THR A 75 9.29 2.35 -10.97
N GLU A 76 7.96 2.49 -10.82
CA GLU A 76 7.37 3.66 -10.15
C GLU A 76 7.80 3.76 -8.68
N PHE A 77 7.85 2.62 -7.96
CA PHE A 77 8.34 2.56 -6.59
C PHE A 77 9.79 3.03 -6.47
N LEU A 78 10.69 2.47 -7.29
CA LEU A 78 12.12 2.82 -7.28
C LEU A 78 12.35 4.29 -7.66
N LEU A 79 11.59 4.81 -8.61
CA LEU A 79 11.67 6.22 -9.00
C LEU A 79 11.25 7.13 -7.85
N LEU A 80 10.11 6.86 -7.21
CA LEU A 80 9.61 7.65 -6.08
C LEU A 80 10.57 7.59 -4.88
N ASP A 81 11.12 6.41 -4.57
CA ASP A 81 12.14 6.25 -3.53
C ASP A 81 13.38 7.10 -3.82
N ALA A 82 13.96 6.97 -5.02
CA ALA A 82 15.15 7.71 -5.40
C ALA A 82 14.93 9.23 -5.38
N VAL A 83 13.80 9.70 -5.90
CA VAL A 83 13.44 11.12 -5.95
C VAL A 83 13.14 11.66 -4.55
N GLY A 84 12.47 10.88 -3.70
CA GLY A 84 12.24 11.23 -2.30
C GLY A 84 13.54 11.35 -1.51
N ARG A 85 14.47 10.41 -1.69
CA ARG A 85 15.82 10.48 -1.09
C ARG A 85 16.62 11.69 -1.57
N ALA A 86 16.34 12.20 -2.76
CA ALA A 86 16.92 13.43 -3.28
C ALA A 86 16.27 14.72 -2.71
N GLY A 87 15.27 14.60 -1.83
CA GLY A 87 14.63 15.73 -1.15
C GLY A 87 13.45 16.35 -1.90
N ALA A 88 13.00 15.75 -3.00
CA ALA A 88 11.81 16.22 -3.69
C ALA A 88 10.54 15.93 -2.86
N PRO A 89 9.50 16.78 -2.93
CA PRO A 89 8.27 16.61 -2.16
C PRO A 89 7.35 15.56 -2.82
N VAL A 90 7.75 14.30 -2.75
CA VAL A 90 6.98 13.14 -3.25
C VAL A 90 6.45 12.31 -2.08
N PRO A 91 5.39 11.50 -2.28
CA PRO A 91 4.94 10.56 -1.26
C PRO A 91 6.06 9.59 -0.87
N LEU A 92 6.22 9.36 0.43
CA LEU A 92 7.10 8.31 0.95
C LEU A 92 6.54 6.95 0.54
N VAL A 93 7.33 6.18 -0.20
CA VAL A 93 7.00 4.79 -0.52
C VAL A 93 7.42 3.89 0.64
N ARG A 94 6.48 3.09 1.17
CA ARG A 94 6.74 2.21 2.32
C ARG A 94 7.28 0.86 1.91
N PHE A 95 6.59 0.19 0.98
CA PHE A 95 7.01 -1.10 0.43
C PHE A 95 6.31 -1.38 -0.90
N LEU A 96 6.88 -2.33 -1.65
CA LEU A 96 6.27 -2.89 -2.85
C LEU A 96 5.61 -4.22 -2.50
N LEU A 97 4.41 -4.46 -3.03
CA LEU A 97 3.76 -5.75 -2.91
C LEU A 97 4.48 -6.79 -3.76
N GLU A 98 4.56 -8.00 -3.22
CA GLU A 98 5.06 -9.19 -3.89
C GLU A 98 3.92 -9.92 -4.58
N THR A 99 4.26 -10.88 -5.45
CA THR A 99 3.25 -11.65 -6.22
C THR A 99 2.30 -12.44 -5.32
N ASP A 100 2.73 -12.81 -4.12
CA ASP A 100 1.99 -13.64 -3.17
C ASP A 100 1.21 -12.82 -2.10
N ASP A 101 1.20 -11.48 -2.19
CA ASP A 101 0.46 -10.60 -1.27
C ASP A 101 -1.06 -10.56 -1.53
#